data_AF-A0A2G8K994-F1
#
_entry.id   AF-A0A2G8K994-F1
#
_cell.length_a   1.000
_cell.length_b   1.000
_cell.length_c   1.000
_cell.angle_alpha   90.00
_cell.angle_beta   90.00
_cell.angle_gamma   90.00
#
_symmetry.space_group_name_H-M   'P 1'
#
loop_
_entity.id
_entity.type
_entity.pdbx_description
1 polymer ?
#
loop_
_entity_poly.entity_id
_entity_poly.type
_entity_poly.pdbx_seq_one_letter_code
_entity_poly.pdbx_strand_id
1 'polypeptide(L)'
;AGDCTQETADLKLKLDKIDEKIEELQKLVKEKSSAMEQENHKNRRVQEECQSLRRKVERYKRMELASSADEVLAEEIRTYKEQLTCPCCKKGRKDVVLTKCFHVFCYECIKTR
;
A
#
# COMPACT_ATOMS: atom_id res chain seq x y z
N ALA A 1 -54.36 -35.95 -6.66
CA ALA A 1 -53.85 -35.00 -7.67
C ALA A 1 -53.61 -33.60 -7.10
N GLY A 2 -54.50 -33.06 -6.24
CA GLY A 2 -54.35 -31.72 -5.65
C GLY A 2 -53.20 -31.53 -4.64
N ASP A 3 -52.90 -32.53 -3.79
CA ASP A 3 -51.83 -32.39 -2.79
C ASP A 3 -50.43 -32.29 -3.41
N CYS A 4 -50.15 -33.10 -4.45
CA CYS A 4 -48.86 -33.10 -5.14
C CYS A 4 -48.58 -31.75 -5.86
N THR A 5 -49.63 -31.10 -6.37
CA THR A 5 -49.50 -29.77 -6.99
C THR A 5 -49.20 -28.67 -5.98
N GLN A 6 -49.72 -28.78 -4.76
CA GLN A 6 -49.52 -27.79 -3.71
C GLN A 6 -48.11 -27.88 -3.10
N GLU A 7 -47.64 -29.11 -2.84
CA GLU A 7 -46.27 -29.35 -2.35
C GLU A 7 -45.21 -28.88 -3.35
N THR A 8 -45.45 -29.09 -4.65
CA THR A 8 -44.56 -28.58 -5.72
C THR A 8 -44.52 -27.06 -5.76
N ALA A 9 -45.64 -26.37 -5.55
CA ALA A 9 -45.71 -24.91 -5.51
C ALA A 9 -44.97 -24.35 -4.29
N ASP A 10 -45.14 -24.96 -3.12
CA ASP A 10 -44.46 -24.56 -1.89
C ASP A 10 -42.94 -24.74 -1.98
N LEU A 11 -42.47 -25.81 -2.62
CA LEU A 11 -41.04 -26.04 -2.87
C LEU A 11 -40.46 -25.01 -3.83
N LYS A 12 -41.19 -24.62 -4.89
CA LYS A 12 -40.76 -23.54 -5.81
C LYS A 12 -40.63 -22.20 -5.09
N LEU A 13 -41.62 -21.82 -4.28
CA LEU A 13 -41.56 -20.58 -3.50
C LEU A 13 -40.39 -20.56 -2.51
N LYS A 14 -40.02 -21.71 -1.94
CA LYS A 14 -38.84 -21.82 -1.09
C LYS A 14 -37.55 -21.68 -1.88
N LEU A 15 -37.48 -22.27 -3.08
CA LEU A 15 -36.33 -22.15 -3.96
C LEU A 15 -36.12 -20.69 -4.39
N ASP A 16 -37.18 -20.01 -4.85
CA ASP A 16 -37.11 -18.60 -5.26
C ASP A 16 -36.60 -17.71 -4.12
N LYS A 17 -37.08 -17.92 -2.88
CA LYS A 17 -36.61 -17.20 -1.69
C LYS A 17 -35.15 -17.48 -1.35
N ILE A 18 -34.68 -18.71 -1.57
CA ILE A 18 -33.28 -19.07 -1.34
C ILE A 18 -32.40 -18.40 -2.41
N ASP A 19 -32.84 -18.39 -3.67
CA ASP A 19 -32.12 -17.76 -4.77
C ASP A 19 -32.01 -16.25 -4.57
N GLU A 20 -33.11 -15.57 -4.21
CA GLU A 20 -33.08 -14.16 -3.81
C GLU A 20 -32.08 -13.92 -2.66
N LYS A 21 -32.06 -14.83 -1.67
CA LYS A 21 -31.14 -14.69 -0.54
C LYS A 21 -29.68 -14.88 -0.94
N ILE A 22 -29.41 -15.79 -1.86
CA ILE A 22 -28.07 -16.02 -2.41
C ILE A 22 -27.61 -14.77 -3.16
N GLU A 23 -28.45 -14.16 -3.98
CA GLU A 23 -28.10 -12.94 -4.72
C GLU A 23 -27.78 -11.77 -3.77
N GLU A 24 -28.59 -11.57 -2.73
CA GLU A 24 -28.32 -10.57 -1.69
C GLU A 24 -26.97 -10.80 -1.01
N LEU A 25 -26.70 -12.05 -0.59
CA LEU A 25 -25.46 -12.40 0.09
C LEU A 25 -24.25 -12.25 -0.83
N GLN A 26 -24.35 -12.63 -2.10
CA GLN A 26 -23.28 -12.44 -3.08
C GLN A 26 -22.98 -10.96 -3.30
N LYS A 27 -24.01 -10.11 -3.37
CA LYS A 27 -23.84 -8.66 -3.46
C LYS A 27 -23.13 -8.11 -2.22
N LEU A 28 -23.58 -8.50 -1.03
CA LEU A 28 -22.98 -8.07 0.22
C LEU A 28 -21.51 -8.50 0.34
N VAL A 29 -21.19 -9.74 -0.05
CA VAL A 29 -19.80 -10.23 -0.07
C VAL A 29 -18.94 -9.38 -1.00
N LYS A 30 -19.40 -9.08 -2.22
CA LYS A 30 -18.65 -8.23 -3.16
C LYS A 30 -18.39 -6.84 -2.60
N GLU A 31 -19.40 -6.22 -2.01
CA GLU A 31 -19.29 -4.89 -1.39
C GLU A 31 -18.29 -4.90 -0.22
N LYS A 32 -18.39 -5.89 0.67
CA LYS A 32 -17.48 -6.04 1.82
C LYS A 32 -16.05 -6.35 1.39
N SER A 33 -15.84 -7.19 0.39
CA SER A 33 -14.51 -7.47 -0.15
C SER A 33 -13.86 -6.22 -0.71
N SER A 34 -14.59 -5.43 -1.50
CA SER A 34 -14.06 -4.16 -2.04
C SER A 34 -13.72 -3.17 -0.93
N ALA A 35 -14.58 -3.03 0.08
CA ALA A 35 -14.31 -2.15 1.23
C ALA A 35 -13.07 -2.61 2.01
N MET A 36 -12.92 -3.93 2.22
CA MET A 36 -11.76 -4.51 2.90
C MET A 36 -10.46 -4.26 2.13
N GLU A 37 -10.47 -4.39 0.80
CA GLU A 37 -9.31 -4.08 -0.04
C GLU A 37 -8.89 -2.61 0.06
N GLN A 38 -9.86 -1.69 0.04
CA GLN A 38 -9.60 -0.26 0.20
C GLN A 38 -8.97 0.06 1.56
N GLU A 39 -9.51 -0.51 2.64
CA GLU A 39 -8.95 -0.33 3.98
C GLU A 39 -7.58 -0.97 4.13
N ASN A 40 -7.34 -2.15 3.56
CA ASN A 40 -6.01 -2.77 3.53
C ASN A 40 -4.98 -1.88 2.81
N HIS A 41 -5.37 -1.27 1.69
CA HIS A 41 -4.49 -0.35 0.97
C HIS A 41 -4.17 0.90 1.82
N LYS A 42 -5.17 1.50 2.49
CA LYS A 42 -4.94 2.63 3.41
C LYS A 42 -4.04 2.23 4.58
N ASN A 43 -4.31 1.08 5.20
CA ASN A 43 -3.54 0.55 6.32
C ASN A 43 -2.07 0.38 5.94
N ARG A 44 -1.80 -0.24 4.78
CA ARG A 44 -0.45 -0.40 4.25
C ARG A 44 0.28 0.94 4.09
N ARG A 45 -0.39 1.97 3.53
CA ARG A 45 0.21 3.30 3.39
C ARG A 45 0.56 3.93 4.74
N VAL A 46 -0.33 3.82 5.72
CA VAL A 46 -0.08 4.32 7.09
C VAL A 46 1.06 3.53 7.76
N GLN A 47 1.16 2.23 7.52
CA GLN A 47 2.25 1.39 8.03
C GLN A 47 3.61 1.80 7.43
N GLU A 48 3.66 2.07 6.12
CA GLU A 48 4.85 2.57 5.43
C GLU A 48 5.28 3.94 5.98
N GLU A 49 4.32 4.84 6.23
CA GLU A 49 4.58 6.14 6.85
C GLU A 49 5.09 6.00 8.29
N CYS A 50 4.45 5.15 9.10
CA CYS A 50 4.91 4.83 10.45
C CYS A 50 6.37 4.33 10.45
N GLN A 51 6.73 3.46 9.51
CA GLN A 51 8.09 2.95 9.40
C GLN A 51 9.08 4.07 9.03
N SER A 52 8.70 4.95 8.11
CA SER A 52 9.48 6.12 7.72
C SER A 52 9.73 7.07 8.90
N LEU A 53 8.68 7.41 9.65
CA LEU A 53 8.77 8.26 10.83
C LEU A 53 9.63 7.64 11.94
N ARG A 54 9.50 6.33 12.20
CA ARG A 54 10.36 5.62 13.15
C ARG A 54 11.84 5.74 12.79
N ARG A 55 12.20 5.59 11.51
CA ARG A 55 13.60 5.78 11.05
C ARG A 55 14.08 7.20 11.24
N LYS A 56 13.23 8.20 11.01
CA LYS A 56 13.57 9.62 11.28
C LYS A 56 13.80 9.88 12.76
N VAL A 57 12.93 9.37 13.63
CA VAL A 57 13.08 9.51 15.09
C VAL A 57 14.40 8.89 15.56
N GLU A 58 14.72 7.67 15.14
CA GLU A 58 15.99 7.01 15.48
C GLU A 58 17.22 7.76 14.93
N ARG A 59 17.08 8.46 13.81
CA ARG A 59 18.12 9.35 13.29
C ARG A 59 18.31 10.58 14.18
N TYR A 60 17.23 11.27 14.56
CA TYR A 60 17.31 12.44 15.44
C TYR A 60 17.88 12.10 16.82
N LYS A 61 17.48 10.96 17.41
CA LYS A 61 18.07 10.48 18.67
C LYS A 61 19.59 10.27 18.57
N ARG A 62 20.08 9.72 17.46
CA ARG A 62 21.53 9.57 17.23
C ARG A 62 22.24 10.91 17.14
N MET A 63 21.59 11.94 16.58
CA MET A 63 22.15 13.29 16.56
C MET A 63 22.15 13.94 17.93
N GLU A 64 21.11 13.71 18.75
CA GLU A 64 21.03 14.21 20.13
C GLU A 64 22.06 13.56 21.05
N LEU A 65 22.34 12.27 20.84
CA LEU A 65 23.36 11.50 21.57
C LEU A 65 24.78 11.69 21.01
N ALA A 66 24.95 12.46 19.92
CA ALA A 66 26.25 12.70 19.33
C ALA A 66 27.15 13.42 20.33
N SER A 67 28.29 12.82 20.62
CA SER A 67 29.24 13.27 21.64
C SER A 67 30.23 14.31 21.10
N SER A 68 30.27 14.49 19.78
CA SER A 68 31.16 15.43 19.10
C SER A 68 30.52 16.08 17.86
N ALA A 69 31.02 17.26 17.48
CA ALA A 69 30.62 17.95 16.26
C ALA A 69 30.93 17.11 14.99
N ASP A 70 31.98 16.29 15.02
CA ASP A 70 32.35 15.42 13.89
C ASP A 70 31.29 14.34 13.63
N GLU A 71 30.68 13.78 14.67
CA GLU A 71 29.59 12.79 14.53
C GLU A 71 28.35 13.42 13.90
N VAL A 72 28.02 14.66 14.28
CA VAL A 72 26.90 15.42 13.69
C VAL A 72 27.17 15.68 12.20
N LEU A 73 28.36 16.17 11.86
CA LEU A 73 28.75 16.46 10.48
C LEU A 73 28.77 15.19 9.61
N ALA A 74 29.23 14.06 10.15
CA ALA A 74 29.23 12.78 9.45
C ALA A 74 27.80 12.30 9.12
N GLU A 75 26.86 12.47 10.05
CA GLU A 75 25.44 12.13 9.87
C GLU A 75 24.75 13.05 8.85
N GLU A 76 25.08 14.34 8.83
CA GLU A 76 24.62 15.29 7.81
C GLU A 76 25.14 14.91 6.41
N ILE A 77 26.44 14.62 6.29
CA ILE A 77 27.06 14.17 5.04
C ILE A 77 26.35 12.90 4.54
N ARG A 78 26.09 11.92 5.41
CA ARG A 78 25.37 10.70 5.05
C ARG A 78 23.99 11.03 4.47
N THR A 79 23.28 11.96 5.09
CA THR A 79 21.92 12.34 4.71
C THR A 79 21.89 13.05 3.38
N TYR A 80 22.79 14.00 3.15
CA TYR A 80 22.91 14.66 1.85
C TYR A 80 23.29 13.66 0.75
N LYS A 81 24.19 12.71 1.04
CA LYS A 81 24.51 11.63 0.10
C LYS A 81 23.28 10.79 -0.24
N GLU A 82 22.50 10.35 0.75
CA GLU A 82 21.25 9.59 0.53
C GLU A 82 20.24 10.36 -0.33
N GLN A 83 20.08 11.67 -0.11
CA GLN A 83 19.20 12.51 -0.93
C GLN A 83 19.64 12.60 -2.39
N LEU A 84 20.95 12.52 -2.64
CA LEU A 84 21.55 12.53 -3.98
C LEU A 84 21.64 11.12 -4.60
N THR A 85 21.28 10.07 -3.88
CA THR A 85 21.28 8.69 -4.36
C THR A 85 19.96 8.34 -5.07
N CYS A 86 20.06 7.59 -6.16
CA CYS A 86 18.95 7.11 -6.96
C CYS A 86 17.95 6.32 -6.10
N PRO A 87 16.67 6.69 -6.09
CA PRO A 87 15.67 6.01 -5.26
C PRO A 87 15.36 4.59 -5.75
N CYS A 88 15.65 4.26 -7.01
CA CYS A 88 15.38 2.94 -7.59
C CYS A 88 16.40 1.89 -7.14
N CYS A 89 17.70 2.17 -7.26
CA CYS A 89 18.76 1.19 -6.93
C CYS A 89 19.43 1.44 -5.57
N LYS A 90 19.22 2.61 -4.95
CA LYS A 90 19.87 3.03 -3.69
C LYS A 90 21.40 2.96 -3.72
N LYS A 91 22.01 3.05 -4.90
CA LYS A 91 23.47 2.99 -5.12
C LYS A 91 23.98 4.12 -6.01
N GLY A 92 23.46 4.21 -7.25
CA GLY A 92 23.90 5.22 -8.22
C GLY A 92 23.49 6.64 -7.81
N ARG A 93 24.20 7.66 -8.29
CA ARG A 93 23.84 9.07 -8.07
C ARG A 93 22.66 9.46 -8.96
N LYS A 94 21.82 10.37 -8.48
CA LYS A 94 20.82 11.06 -9.32
C LYS A 94 21.53 11.93 -10.36
N ASP A 95 21.41 11.57 -11.64
CA ASP A 95 22.08 12.23 -12.76
C ASP A 95 21.19 12.38 -14.01
N VAL A 96 19.96 11.86 -14.00
CA VAL A 96 18.98 12.02 -15.08
C VAL A 96 17.62 12.47 -14.54
N VAL A 97 17.05 13.51 -15.16
CA VAL A 97 15.69 14.00 -14.87
C VAL A 97 14.71 13.59 -15.97
N LEU A 98 13.55 13.07 -15.58
CA LEU A 98 12.44 12.82 -16.51
C LEU A 98 11.70 14.13 -16.79
N THR A 99 11.70 14.61 -18.03
CA THR A 99 11.13 15.93 -18.37
C THR A 99 9.60 16.02 -18.22
N LYS A 100 8.88 14.88 -18.25
CA LYS A 100 7.43 14.85 -18.11
C LYS A 100 6.94 14.98 -16.66
N CYS A 101 7.71 14.50 -15.69
CA CYS A 101 7.29 14.39 -14.28
C CYS A 101 8.35 14.85 -13.28
N PHE A 102 9.50 15.33 -13.75
CA PHE A 102 10.62 15.88 -12.98
C PHE A 102 11.22 14.96 -11.90
N HIS A 103 10.91 13.65 -11.93
CA HIS A 103 11.59 12.68 -11.09
C HIS A 103 13.04 12.47 -11.57
N VAL A 104 13.97 12.33 -10.62
CA VAL A 104 15.41 12.20 -10.88
C VAL A 104 15.93 10.83 -10.42
N PHE A 105 16.64 10.14 -11.31
CA PHE A 105 17.19 8.80 -11.11
C PHE A 105 18.65 8.72 -11.58
N CYS A 106 19.31 7.58 -11.40
CA CYS A 106 20.58 7.31 -12.08
C CYS A 106 20.33 6.82 -13.51
N TYR A 107 21.24 7.16 -14.42
CA TYR A 107 21.19 6.79 -15.83
C TYR A 107 21.00 5.29 -16.04
N GLU A 108 21.71 4.46 -15.28
CA GLU A 108 21.58 2.99 -15.36
C GLU A 108 20.15 2.49 -15.10
N CYS A 109 19.41 3.11 -14.17
CA CYS A 109 18.02 2.72 -13.88
C CYS A 109 17.02 3.22 -14.92
N ILE A 110 17.36 4.29 -15.65
CA ILE A 110 16.52 4.80 -16.74
C ILE A 110 16.76 4.02 -18.02
N LYS A 111 18.03 3.69 -18.32
CA LYS A 111 18.40 2.95 -19.52
C LYS A 111 17.86 1.51 -19.54
N THR A 112 17.68 0.90 -18.38
CA THR A 112 17.27 -0.51 -18.23
C THR A 112 15.75 -0.71 -18.05
N ARG A 113 14.96 0.37 -18.10
CA ARG A 113 13.50 0.36 -17.97
C ARG A 113 12.84 0.83 -19.25
#